data_AF-A0A9Q6S9Q7-F1
#
_entry.id   AF-A0A9Q6S9Q7-F1
#
_cell.length_a   1.000
_cell.length_b   1.000
_cell.length_c   1.000
_cell.angle_alpha   90.00
_cell.angle_beta   90.00
_cell.angle_gamma   90.00
#
_symmetry.space_group_name_H-M   'P 1'
#
loop_
_entity.id
_entity.type
_entity.pdbx_description
1 polymer ?
#
loop_
_entity_poly.entity_id
_entity_poly.type
_entity_poly.pdbx_seq_one_letter_code
_entity_poly.pdbx_strand_id
1 'polypeptide(L)'
;MLEHGEPTAREFLEQLAVAEVTPWRCPCGCGSINFQMKGRKPAPPGVRILGDFMFGPDDAPAGIFIFESAGLLSGIEIYGLAGDAPAELPREDALRPLVPDRSQSGL
;
A
#
# COMPACT_ATOMS: atom_id res chain seq x y z
N MET A 1 -6.97 -4.12 0.49
CA MET A 1 -6.41 -2.92 -0.18
C MET A 1 -6.71 -2.88 -1.67
N LEU A 2 -6.24 -3.80 -2.52
CA LEU A 2 -6.50 -3.76 -3.98
C LEU A 2 -7.99 -3.80 -4.38
N GLU A 3 -8.83 -4.48 -3.58
CA GLU A 3 -10.27 -4.58 -3.85
C GLU A 3 -11.06 -3.32 -3.47
N HIS A 4 -10.48 -2.49 -2.60
CA HIS A 4 -11.10 -1.34 -1.93
C HIS A 4 -10.34 -0.02 -2.19
N GLY A 5 -9.32 -0.05 -3.06
CA GLY A 5 -8.57 1.13 -3.48
C GLY A 5 -9.15 1.73 -4.76
N GLU A 6 -8.28 2.24 -5.62
CA GLU A 6 -8.63 2.74 -6.95
C GLU A 6 -9.29 1.63 -7.80
N PRO A 7 -10.26 1.96 -8.68
CA PRO A 7 -10.92 0.95 -9.52
C PRO A 7 -9.95 0.09 -10.35
N THR A 8 -8.85 0.68 -10.83
CA THR A 8 -7.81 -0.01 -11.61
C THR A 8 -6.91 -0.92 -10.77
N ALA A 9 -6.95 -0.82 -9.44
CA ALA A 9 -6.14 -1.65 -8.56
C ALA A 9 -6.48 -3.14 -8.65
N ARG A 10 -7.72 -3.47 -9.02
CA ARG A 10 -8.17 -4.85 -9.20
C ARG A 10 -7.43 -5.59 -10.32
N GLU A 11 -6.87 -4.86 -11.28
CA GLU A 11 -6.03 -5.44 -12.36
C GLU A 11 -4.76 -6.11 -11.82
N PHE A 12 -4.35 -5.78 -10.59
CA PHE A 12 -3.15 -6.33 -9.95
C PHE A 12 -3.44 -7.56 -9.08
N LEU A 13 -4.70 -7.98 -8.92
CA LEU A 13 -5.06 -9.14 -8.09
C LEU A 13 -4.37 -10.42 -8.58
N GLU A 14 -4.29 -10.64 -9.89
CA GLU A 14 -3.63 -11.82 -10.45
C GLU A 14 -2.12 -11.86 -10.16
N GLN A 15 -1.48 -10.69 -9.98
CA GLN A 15 -0.07 -10.62 -9.64
C GLN A 15 0.22 -11.16 -8.23
N LEU A 16 -0.75 -11.10 -7.30
CA LEU A 16 -0.59 -11.64 -5.94
C LEU A 16 -0.28 -13.15 -5.95
N ALA A 17 -0.73 -13.90 -6.95
CA ALA A 17 -0.47 -15.33 -7.06
C ALA A 17 1.02 -15.66 -7.29
N VAL A 18 1.80 -14.69 -7.77
CA VAL A 18 3.24 -14.84 -8.06
C VAL A 18 4.09 -13.79 -7.36
N ALA A 19 3.50 -13.01 -6.44
CA ALA A 19 4.18 -12.00 -5.67
C ALA A 19 4.94 -12.62 -4.50
N GLU A 20 6.21 -12.29 -4.36
CA GLU A 20 7.04 -12.67 -3.20
C GLU A 20 7.48 -11.42 -2.46
N VAL A 21 7.42 -11.43 -1.13
CA VAL A 21 7.99 -10.35 -0.31
C VAL A 21 9.51 -10.41 -0.42
N THR A 22 10.13 -9.30 -0.80
CA THR A 22 11.59 -9.21 -0.89
C THR A 22 12.23 -9.20 0.51
N PRO A 23 13.52 -9.56 0.64
CA PRO A 23 14.24 -9.44 1.91
C PRO A 23 14.47 -7.99 2.39
N TRP A 24 14.11 -7.00 1.58
CA TRP A 24 14.28 -5.59 1.94
C TRP A 24 13.41 -5.21 3.15
N ARG A 25 13.95 -4.36 4.02
CA ARG A 25 13.29 -3.81 5.20
C ARG A 25 13.42 -2.29 5.18
N CYS A 26 12.40 -1.55 5.63
CA CYS A 26 12.54 -0.10 5.80
C CYS A 26 13.70 0.18 6.78
N PRO A 27 14.65 1.05 6.42
CA PRO A 27 15.69 1.50 7.36
C PRO A 27 15.13 2.17 8.61
N CYS A 28 13.91 2.70 8.52
CA CYS A 28 13.16 3.31 9.60
C CYS A 28 12.55 2.30 10.60
N GLY A 29 12.56 1.00 10.27
CA GLY A 29 11.98 -0.05 11.10
C GLY A 29 10.45 -0.24 10.97
N CYS A 30 9.77 0.54 10.12
CA CYS A 30 8.35 0.35 9.88
C CYS A 30 8.05 -0.92 9.08
N GLY A 31 6.78 -1.33 9.08
CA GLY A 31 6.30 -2.55 8.41
C GLY A 31 6.22 -2.47 6.88
N SER A 32 6.83 -1.47 6.24
CA SER A 32 6.87 -1.37 4.77
C SER A 32 7.58 -2.57 4.16
N ILE A 33 7.02 -3.09 3.07
CA ILE A 33 7.54 -4.22 2.32
C ILE A 33 7.48 -3.97 0.81
N ASN A 34 8.46 -4.53 0.10
CA ASN A 34 8.47 -4.56 -1.36
C ASN A 34 8.16 -5.96 -1.86
N PHE A 35 7.47 -6.05 -2.99
CA PHE A 35 7.19 -7.27 -3.72
C PHE A 35 8.12 -7.45 -4.92
N GLN A 36 8.42 -8.70 -5.24
CA GLN A 36 9.01 -9.11 -6.52
C GLN A 36 8.08 -10.12 -7.17
N MET A 37 7.71 -9.89 -8.43
CA MET A 37 6.93 -10.86 -9.19
C MET A 37 7.84 -11.96 -9.71
N LYS A 38 7.53 -13.22 -9.39
CA LYS A 38 8.31 -14.38 -9.81
C LYS A 38 8.42 -14.44 -11.34
N GLY A 39 9.64 -14.63 -11.84
CA GLY A 39 9.92 -14.71 -13.28
C GLY A 39 9.86 -13.36 -14.03
N ARG A 40 9.69 -12.25 -13.33
CA ARG A 40 9.74 -10.89 -13.92
C ARG A 40 11.00 -10.16 -13.44
N LYS A 41 11.46 -9.19 -14.24
CA LYS A 41 12.51 -8.25 -13.80
C LYS A 41 11.96 -7.36 -12.67
N PRO A 42 12.82 -6.85 -11.78
CA PRO A 42 12.40 -5.84 -10.81
C PRO A 42 11.74 -4.65 -11.51
N ALA A 43 10.72 -4.08 -10.87
CA ALA A 43 10.10 -2.86 -11.34
C ALA A 43 11.12 -1.70 -11.30
N PRO A 44 11.09 -0.77 -12.25
CA PRO A 44 11.90 0.45 -12.15
C PRO A 44 11.45 1.29 -10.94
N PRO A 45 12.27 2.23 -10.45
CA PRO A 45 11.84 3.17 -9.43
C PRO A 45 10.60 3.96 -9.88
N GLY A 46 9.61 4.08 -9.00
CA GLY A 46 8.35 4.75 -9.27
C GLY A 46 7.29 4.38 -8.24
N VAL A 47 6.29 5.24 -8.06
CA VAL A 47 5.17 5.01 -7.16
C VAL A 47 3.90 5.51 -7.83
N ARG A 48 3.01 4.60 -8.21
CA ARG A 48 1.60 4.90 -8.43
C ARG A 48 0.78 4.21 -7.36
N ILE A 49 0.09 5.01 -6.55
CA ILE A 49 -0.79 4.53 -5.47
C ILE A 49 -1.99 3.81 -6.09
N LEU A 50 -2.24 2.60 -5.60
CA LEU A 50 -3.37 1.75 -5.97
C LEU A 50 -4.47 1.77 -4.91
N GLY A 51 -4.13 2.14 -3.67
CA GLY A 51 -5.09 2.33 -2.59
C GLY A 51 -4.38 2.88 -1.36
N ASP A 52 -5.04 3.81 -0.67
CA ASP A 52 -4.50 4.55 0.46
C ASP A 52 -5.50 4.54 1.63
N PHE A 53 -4.99 4.21 2.82
CA PHE A 53 -5.80 3.92 3.99
C PHE A 53 -5.15 4.46 5.25
N MET A 54 -5.99 4.71 6.24
CA MET A 54 -5.67 5.17 7.57
C MET A 54 -5.92 4.06 8.59
N PHE A 55 -5.12 4.02 9.65
CA PHE A 55 -5.32 3.14 10.80
C PHE A 55 -4.70 3.74 12.06
N GLY A 56 -4.80 3.02 13.17
CA GLY A 56 -4.33 3.48 14.48
C GLY A 56 -5.35 4.33 15.25
N PRO A 57 -5.05 4.70 16.50
CA PRO A 57 -5.88 5.58 17.32
C PRO A 57 -5.78 7.04 16.87
N ASP A 58 -6.69 7.89 17.34
CA ASP A 58 -6.78 9.30 16.93
C ASP A 58 -5.58 10.15 17.38
N ASP A 59 -4.91 9.76 18.46
CA ASP A 59 -3.73 10.44 19.02
C ASP A 59 -2.40 9.96 18.43
N ALA A 60 -2.41 8.82 17.73
CA ALA A 60 -1.25 8.29 17.02
C ALA A 60 -1.66 7.66 15.67
N PRO A 61 -2.25 8.44 14.74
CA PRO A 61 -2.66 7.94 13.44
C PRO A 61 -1.47 7.52 12.59
N ALA A 62 -1.69 6.49 11.77
CA ALA A 62 -0.77 6.03 10.76
C ALA A 62 -1.50 5.82 9.44
N GLY A 63 -0.76 5.87 8.34
CA GLY A 63 -1.26 5.57 7.02
C GLY A 63 -0.53 4.40 6.38
N ILE A 64 -1.20 3.80 5.42
CA ILE A 64 -0.73 2.64 4.67
C ILE A 64 -1.25 2.70 3.25
N PHE A 65 -0.35 2.58 2.27
CA PHE A 65 -0.73 2.51 0.87
C PHE A 65 -0.08 1.33 0.16
N ILE A 66 -0.79 0.81 -0.85
CA ILE A 66 -0.28 -0.19 -1.78
C ILE A 66 -0.01 0.48 -3.12
N PHE A 67 1.10 0.14 -3.77
CA PHE A 67 1.54 0.82 -4.99
C PHE A 67 2.13 -0.11 -6.05
N GLU A 68 2.15 0.39 -7.27
CA GLU A 68 2.83 -0.22 -8.41
C GLU A 68 3.91 0.70 -8.99
N SER A 69 4.80 0.10 -9.78
CA SER A 69 5.66 0.82 -10.71
C SER A 69 5.72 0.12 -12.07
N ALA A 70 5.48 0.89 -13.14
CA ALA A 70 5.47 0.42 -14.52
C ALA A 70 4.60 -0.84 -14.76
N GLY A 71 3.43 -0.91 -14.11
CA GLY A 71 2.48 -2.01 -14.26
C GLY A 71 2.81 -3.26 -13.46
N LEU A 72 3.78 -3.20 -12.56
CA LEU A 72 4.12 -4.28 -11.63
C LEU A 72 3.77 -3.87 -10.20
N LEU A 73 3.08 -4.77 -9.49
CA LEU A 73 2.80 -4.58 -8.07
C LEU A 73 4.13 -4.49 -7.30
N SER A 74 4.36 -3.39 -6.59
CA SER A 74 5.69 -3.04 -6.09
C SER A 74 5.83 -3.14 -4.58
N GLY A 75 4.80 -2.78 -3.81
CA GLY A 75 4.92 -2.85 -2.36
C GLY A 75 3.76 -2.25 -1.59
N ILE A 76 3.94 -2.28 -0.27
CA ILE A 76 3.10 -1.62 0.72
C ILE A 76 4.01 -0.72 1.54
N GLU A 77 3.60 0.52 1.72
CA GLU A 77 4.32 1.50 2.53
C GLU A 77 3.48 1.90 3.74
N ILE A 78 4.12 1.94 4.91
CA ILE A 78 3.55 2.39 6.18
C ILE A 78 4.27 3.67 6.61
N TYR A 79 3.48 4.67 7.00
CA TYR A 79 3.99 5.95 7.50
C TYR A 79 3.21 6.38 8.76
N GLY A 80 3.91 7.02 9.69
CA GLY A 80 3.30 7.63 10.87
C GLY A 80 2.86 9.05 10.54
N LEU A 81 1.70 9.47 11.03
CA LEU A 81 1.19 10.83 10.85
C LEU A 81 1.39 11.72 12.08
N ALA A 82 1.58 11.10 13.25
CA ALA A 82 1.84 11.79 14.51
C ALA A 82 3.17 11.35 15.18
N GLY A 83 4.02 10.60 14.48
CA GLY A 83 5.27 10.08 15.03
C GLY A 83 5.85 8.94 14.19
N ASP A 84 6.52 8.01 14.85
CA ASP A 84 7.11 6.85 14.19
C ASP A 84 6.04 5.95 13.56
N ALA A 85 6.36 5.44 12.38
CA ALA A 85 5.50 4.50 11.67
C ALA A 85 5.49 3.12 12.38
N PRO A 86 4.33 2.46 12.50
CA PRO A 86 4.25 1.13 13.09
C PRO A 86 5.16 0.10 12.40
N ALA A 87 5.79 -0.77 13.20
CA ALA A 87 6.66 -1.85 12.71
C ALA A 87 5.89 -3.03 12.09
N GLU A 88 4.60 -3.14 12.40
CA GLU A 88 3.74 -4.23 11.95
C GLU A 88 2.72 -3.74 10.93
N LEU A 89 2.41 -4.61 9.96
CA LEU A 89 1.29 -4.39 9.06
C LEU A 89 -0.03 -4.52 9.85
N PRO A 90 -0.96 -3.56 9.70
CA PRO A 90 -2.26 -3.65 10.34
C PRO A 90 -3.10 -4.79 9.76
N ARG A 91 -4.05 -5.27 10.55
CA ARG A 91 -5.13 -6.12 10.05
C ARG A 91 -6.02 -5.35 9.08
N GLU A 92 -6.59 -6.04 8.13
CA GLU A 92 -7.48 -5.50 7.11
C GLU A 92 -8.72 -4.81 7.68
N ASP A 93 -9.23 -5.31 8.81
CA ASP A 93 -10.41 -4.78 9.51
C ASP A 93 -10.14 -3.46 10.27
N ALA A 94 -8.87 -3.10 10.47
CA ALA A 94 -8.46 -1.85 11.10
C ALA A 94 -8.32 -0.69 10.10
N LEU A 95 -8.35 -0.98 8.80
CA LEU A 95 -8.16 0.00 7.74
C LEU A 95 -9.41 0.83 7.52
N ARG A 96 -9.23 2.15 7.46
CA ARG A 96 -10.25 3.14 7.12
C ARG A 96 -9.81 3.88 5.87
N PRO A 97 -10.70 4.22 4.93
CA PRO A 97 -10.31 5.06 3.80
C PRO A 97 -9.70 6.38 4.26
N LEU A 98 -8.58 6.79 3.67
CA LEU A 98 -8.12 8.17 3.75
C LEU A 98 -9.15 9.01 2.95
N VAL A 99 -10.05 9.71 3.66
CA VAL A 99 -11.21 10.52 3.16
C VAL A 99 -11.07 11.13 1.73
N PRO A 100 -12.18 11.29 0.97
CA PRO A 100 -13.02 10.25 0.38
C PRO A 100 -13.12 10.39 -1.17
N ASP A 101 -13.60 9.32 -1.80
CA ASP A 101 -14.10 9.20 -3.18
C ASP A 101 -14.38 10.52 -3.95
N ARG A 102 -13.60 10.79 -5.02
CA ARG A 102 -13.83 11.92 -5.94
C ARG A 102 -15.03 11.72 -6.90
N SER A 103 -15.77 10.62 -6.79
CA SER A 103 -16.91 10.32 -7.68
C SER A 103 -18.20 11.09 -7.37
N GLN A 104 -18.20 12.08 -6.47
CA GLN A 104 -19.36 12.97 -6.24
C GLN A 104 -19.00 14.46 -6.17
N SER A 105 -18.18 14.96 -7.11
CA SER A 105 -18.08 16.39 -7.40
C SER A 105 -18.60 16.70 -8.81
N GLY A 106 -19.90 16.44 -8.99
CA GLY A 106 -20.70 17.03 -10.05
C GLY A 106 -21.66 18.03 -9.41
N LEU A 107 -21.23 19.28 -9.31
CA LEU A 107 -22.10 20.46 -9.18
C LEU A 107 -21.59 21.50 -10.16
#